data_AF-A0A9P4GB01-F1
#
_entry.id   AF-A0A9P4GB01-F1
#
_cell.length_a   1.000
_cell.length_b   1.000
_cell.length_c   1.000
_cell.angle_alpha   90.00
_cell.angle_beta   90.00
_cell.angle_gamma   90.00
#
_symmetry.space_group_name_H-M   'P 1'
#
loop_
_entity.id
_entity.type
_entity.pdbx_description
1 polymer ?
#
loop_
_entity_poly.entity_id
_entity_poly.type
_entity_poly.pdbx_seq_one_letter_code
_entity_poly.pdbx_strand_id
1 'polypeptide(L)'
;MLLEPPVATSHPLPSLLRYVDHDLMQNIAIHNHPTHFNATCPVCFFQWDTPIVTSVSTTGLPNTTPHPESAASSTFLPLSPCGHWMHYRCLIWLTTQTGSDAKDKCFVCHKQLFEWDGITALTLATRTGLQLDDHNKGGNFHPNTRIWTPSDKVEYESECGLIVSLIEVHFFAQLNLPSCFADGSPDLVRAYQNVLDELDRMKKPKAKWLRWTTHTGWLLQGMLVAIKMRRFLVEAHEGIRQTEGWRAFEEGISVLQKSILEEVHKP
;
A
#
# COMPACT_ATOMS: atom_id res chain seq x y z
N MET A 1 6.21 21.72 -10.98
CA MET A 1 6.69 20.81 -12.05
C MET A 1 6.67 19.42 -11.46
N LEU A 2 5.77 18.55 -11.95
CA LEU A 2 5.65 17.17 -11.46
C LEU A 2 6.68 16.32 -12.21
N LEU A 3 7.42 15.49 -11.48
CA LEU A 3 8.36 14.51 -12.03
C LEU A 3 7.63 13.62 -13.05
N GLU A 4 8.19 13.51 -14.26
CA GLU A 4 7.60 12.70 -15.32
C GLU A 4 7.80 11.19 -15.03
N PRO A 5 6.77 10.35 -15.19
CA PRO A 5 6.87 8.91 -14.96
C PRO A 5 7.70 8.20 -16.06
N PRO A 6 8.28 7.02 -15.76
CA PRO A 6 9.04 6.25 -16.74
C PRO A 6 8.18 5.77 -17.92
N VAL A 7 8.79 5.71 -19.12
CA VAL A 7 8.14 5.35 -20.39
C VAL A 7 7.80 3.85 -20.46
N ALA A 8 6.55 3.49 -20.77
CA ALA A 8 6.03 2.12 -20.79
C ALA A 8 6.15 1.43 -22.17
N THR A 9 6.44 0.11 -22.18
CA THR A 9 6.39 -0.81 -23.34
C THR A 9 5.03 -1.54 -23.45
N SER A 10 4.81 -2.29 -24.55
CA SER A 10 3.58 -2.99 -24.97
C SER A 10 2.67 -3.52 -23.84
N HIS A 11 1.42 -3.03 -23.80
CA HIS A 11 0.35 -3.33 -22.84
C HIS A 11 0.84 -3.67 -21.42
N PRO A 12 1.19 -2.67 -20.60
CA PRO A 12 1.63 -2.91 -19.23
C PRO A 12 0.53 -3.64 -18.45
N LEU A 13 0.94 -4.58 -17.61
CA LEU A 13 0.04 -5.22 -16.66
C LEU A 13 -0.57 -4.15 -15.74
N PRO A 14 -1.82 -4.32 -15.26
CA PRO A 14 -2.40 -3.40 -14.30
C PRO A 14 -1.61 -3.45 -12.98
N SER A 15 -1.62 -2.36 -12.21
CA SER A 15 -1.20 -2.42 -10.81
C SER A 15 -2.15 -3.32 -10.02
N LEU A 16 -1.69 -3.88 -8.90
CA LEU A 16 -2.52 -4.72 -8.04
C LEU A 16 -3.82 -4.00 -7.59
N LEU A 17 -3.78 -2.69 -7.32
CA LEU A 17 -4.99 -1.93 -6.98
C LEU A 17 -5.96 -1.84 -8.15
N ARG A 18 -5.49 -1.54 -9.37
CA ARG A 18 -6.35 -1.54 -10.57
C ARG A 18 -6.95 -2.93 -10.78
N TYR A 19 -6.14 -3.98 -10.71
CA TYR A 19 -6.62 -5.34 -10.88
C TYR A 19 -7.73 -5.70 -9.89
N VAL A 20 -7.53 -5.38 -8.61
CA VAL A 20 -8.53 -5.67 -7.57
C VAL A 20 -9.75 -4.78 -7.69
N ASP A 21 -9.59 -3.47 -7.72
CA ASP A 21 -10.70 -2.52 -7.58
C ASP A 21 -11.46 -2.27 -8.89
N HIS A 22 -10.80 -2.45 -10.04
CA HIS A 22 -11.42 -2.33 -11.35
C HIS A 22 -11.71 -3.72 -11.95
N ASP A 23 -10.68 -4.51 -12.26
CA ASP A 23 -10.86 -5.71 -13.10
C ASP A 23 -11.68 -6.80 -12.39
N LEU A 24 -11.46 -7.02 -11.09
CA LEU A 24 -12.18 -8.04 -10.33
C LEU A 24 -13.52 -7.55 -9.77
N MET A 25 -13.56 -6.31 -9.28
CA MET A 25 -14.72 -5.82 -8.52
C MET A 25 -15.82 -5.17 -9.37
N GLN A 26 -15.59 -4.92 -10.66
CA GLN A 26 -16.60 -4.32 -11.53
C GLN A 26 -17.86 -5.16 -11.73
N ASN A 27 -17.71 -6.49 -11.90
CA ASN A 27 -18.83 -7.36 -12.20
C ASN A 27 -19.35 -8.05 -10.94
N ILE A 28 -19.99 -7.28 -10.05
CA ILE A 28 -20.52 -7.81 -8.78
C ILE A 28 -21.56 -8.92 -9.03
N ALA A 29 -22.27 -8.88 -10.16
CA ALA A 29 -23.30 -9.86 -10.50
C ALA A 29 -22.76 -11.29 -10.67
N ILE A 30 -21.46 -11.47 -10.96
CA ILE A 30 -20.84 -12.80 -11.06
C ILE A 30 -20.16 -13.23 -9.75
N HIS A 31 -20.01 -12.35 -8.78
CA HIS A 31 -19.36 -12.71 -7.51
C HIS A 31 -20.18 -13.76 -6.77
N ASN A 32 -19.51 -14.70 -6.09
CA ASN A 32 -20.16 -15.77 -5.33
C ASN A 32 -21.08 -16.69 -6.18
N HIS A 33 -20.91 -16.70 -7.50
CA HIS A 33 -21.67 -17.56 -8.41
C HIS A 33 -20.72 -18.37 -9.31
N PRO A 34 -19.89 -19.27 -8.74
CA PRO A 34 -19.00 -20.10 -9.55
C PRO A 34 -19.79 -21.02 -10.46
N THR A 35 -19.20 -21.38 -11.61
CA THR A 35 -19.84 -22.26 -12.60
C THR A 35 -20.18 -23.65 -12.05
N HIS A 36 -19.48 -24.09 -11.01
CA HIS A 36 -19.71 -25.35 -10.33
C HIS A 36 -20.14 -25.10 -8.88
N PHE A 37 -21.27 -25.66 -8.46
CA PHE A 37 -21.78 -25.52 -7.09
C PHE A 37 -20.81 -26.02 -6.01
N ASN A 38 -19.97 -27.01 -6.35
CA ASN A 38 -18.96 -27.58 -5.47
C ASN A 38 -17.58 -26.91 -5.63
N ALA A 39 -17.50 -25.70 -6.17
CA ALA A 39 -16.23 -25.00 -6.35
C ALA A 39 -15.52 -24.79 -5.01
N THR A 40 -14.26 -25.17 -4.96
CA THR A 40 -13.37 -24.96 -3.83
C THR A 40 -12.30 -23.95 -4.17
N CYS A 41 -11.89 -23.17 -3.18
CA CYS A 41 -10.78 -22.25 -3.34
C CYS A 41 -9.47 -23.04 -3.41
N PRO A 42 -8.61 -22.80 -4.42
CA PRO A 42 -7.37 -23.58 -4.58
C PRO A 42 -6.30 -23.25 -3.52
N VAL A 43 -6.52 -22.24 -2.68
CA VAL A 43 -5.58 -21.80 -1.64
C VAL A 43 -5.93 -22.37 -0.28
N CYS A 44 -7.18 -22.20 0.16
CA CYS A 44 -7.63 -22.65 1.49
C CYS A 44 -8.37 -23.99 1.45
N PHE A 45 -8.68 -24.52 0.26
CA PHE A 45 -9.43 -25.76 0.02
C PHE A 45 -10.87 -25.78 0.59
N PHE A 46 -11.36 -24.66 1.14
CA PHE A 46 -12.74 -24.51 1.56
C PHE A 46 -13.68 -24.27 0.37
N GLN A 47 -14.95 -24.63 0.53
CA GLN A 47 -15.98 -24.31 -0.46
C GLN A 47 -16.17 -22.80 -0.56
N TRP A 48 -16.64 -22.34 -1.72
CA TRP A 48 -16.75 -20.92 -2.04
C TRP A 48 -17.62 -20.13 -1.05
N ASP A 49 -18.65 -20.76 -0.48
CA ASP A 49 -19.61 -20.20 0.47
C ASP A 49 -19.23 -20.40 1.93
N THR A 50 -18.13 -21.13 2.21
CA THR A 50 -17.67 -21.37 3.58
C THR A 50 -16.98 -20.13 4.14
N PRO A 51 -17.41 -19.62 5.32
CA PRO A 51 -16.70 -18.54 6.00
C PRO A 51 -15.24 -18.91 6.27
N ILE A 52 -14.31 -17.98 5.98
CA ILE A 52 -12.89 -18.24 6.16
C ILE A 52 -12.49 -17.69 7.53
N VAL A 53 -12.06 -18.58 8.41
CA VAL A 53 -11.30 -18.19 9.60
C VAL A 53 -9.87 -17.93 9.15
N THR A 54 -9.57 -16.72 8.68
CA THR A 54 -8.18 -16.27 8.62
C THR A 54 -7.78 -15.98 10.06
N SER A 55 -7.33 -17.01 10.78
CA SER A 55 -6.86 -16.86 12.15
C SER A 55 -5.72 -15.85 12.15
N VAL A 56 -5.95 -14.73 12.82
CA VAL A 56 -4.87 -13.79 13.12
C VAL A 56 -4.12 -14.43 14.27
N SER A 57 -2.98 -15.06 13.99
CA SER A 57 -2.08 -15.46 15.06
C SER A 57 -1.43 -14.19 15.59
N THR A 58 -2.08 -13.48 16.53
CA THR A 58 -1.47 -12.42 17.34
C THR A 58 -0.43 -13.04 18.28
N THR A 59 0.69 -13.50 17.74
CA THR A 59 1.87 -13.83 18.54
C THR A 59 2.47 -12.52 19.02
N GLY A 60 2.11 -12.07 20.22
CA GLY A 60 2.74 -10.89 20.82
C GLY A 60 2.13 -10.31 22.11
N LEU A 61 0.91 -10.65 22.51
CA LEU A 61 0.37 -10.25 23.82
C LEU A 61 0.07 -11.47 24.69
N PRO A 62 0.80 -11.70 25.79
CA PRO A 62 0.38 -12.65 26.81
C PRO A 62 -0.81 -12.04 27.56
N ASN A 63 -1.92 -12.77 27.64
CA ASN A 63 -3.10 -12.50 28.49
C ASN A 63 -4.18 -11.56 27.95
N THR A 64 -4.61 -11.73 26.70
CA THR A 64 -6.01 -11.42 26.34
C THR A 64 -6.72 -12.70 25.96
N THR A 65 -7.84 -12.97 26.63
CA THR A 65 -8.78 -14.05 26.33
C THR A 65 -9.02 -14.13 24.82
N PRO A 66 -8.97 -15.32 24.19
CA PRO A 66 -9.30 -15.45 22.78
C PRO A 66 -10.75 -14.99 22.59
N HIS A 67 -10.92 -13.77 22.08
CA HIS A 67 -12.20 -13.36 21.52
C HIS A 67 -12.46 -14.33 20.36
N PRO A 68 -13.67 -14.91 20.23
CA PRO A 68 -14.02 -15.67 19.04
C PRO A 68 -13.91 -14.70 17.85
N GLU A 69 -12.82 -14.79 17.10
CA GLU A 69 -12.65 -14.02 15.87
C GLU A 69 -13.84 -14.35 14.98
N SER A 70 -14.62 -13.33 14.61
CA SER A 70 -15.75 -13.50 13.72
C SER A 70 -15.23 -14.07 12.41
N ALA A 71 -15.65 -15.29 12.07
CA ALA A 71 -15.36 -15.88 10.77
C ALA A 71 -15.81 -14.88 9.70
N ALA A 72 -14.85 -14.36 8.92
CA ALA A 72 -15.15 -13.36 7.91
C ALA A 72 -15.55 -14.07 6.61
N SER A 73 -16.75 -13.77 6.11
CA SER A 73 -17.11 -14.13 4.74
C SER A 73 -16.15 -13.42 3.78
N SER A 74 -15.53 -14.16 2.87
CA SER A 74 -14.71 -13.59 1.79
C SER A 74 -15.47 -13.74 0.48
N THR A 75 -15.61 -12.66 -0.28
CA THR A 75 -16.15 -12.73 -1.64
C THR A 75 -15.35 -13.73 -2.48
N PHE A 76 -16.03 -14.61 -3.19
CA PHE A 76 -15.45 -15.55 -4.14
C PHE A 76 -15.50 -14.96 -5.55
N LEU A 77 -14.32 -14.76 -6.15
CA LEU A 77 -14.14 -13.93 -7.35
C LEU A 77 -13.52 -14.77 -8.48
N PRO A 78 -13.98 -14.59 -9.74
CA PRO A 78 -13.28 -15.12 -10.91
C PRO A 78 -12.09 -14.22 -11.26
N LEU A 79 -10.90 -14.81 -11.34
CA LEU A 79 -9.66 -14.11 -11.69
C LEU A 79 -9.60 -13.81 -13.19
N SER A 80 -9.44 -12.55 -13.57
CA SER A 80 -9.21 -12.16 -14.95
C SER A 80 -7.72 -12.27 -15.33
N PRO A 81 -7.35 -12.70 -16.55
CA PRO A 81 -8.20 -13.15 -17.63
C PRO A 81 -8.36 -14.69 -17.65
N CYS A 82 -7.95 -15.40 -16.60
CA CYS A 82 -7.88 -16.86 -16.63
C CYS A 82 -9.18 -17.59 -16.25
N GLY A 83 -10.14 -16.90 -15.62
CA GLY A 83 -11.43 -17.46 -15.20
C GLY A 83 -11.38 -18.38 -13.97
N HIS A 84 -10.20 -18.64 -13.38
CA HIS A 84 -10.09 -19.43 -12.15
C HIS A 84 -10.67 -18.68 -10.97
N TRP A 85 -11.35 -19.38 -10.06
CA TRP A 85 -12.01 -18.75 -8.92
C TRP A 85 -11.18 -18.83 -7.65
N MET A 86 -11.23 -17.78 -6.84
CA MET A 86 -10.52 -17.69 -5.57
C MET A 86 -11.26 -16.78 -4.59
N HIS A 87 -11.12 -17.04 -3.29
CA HIS A 87 -11.55 -16.09 -2.27
C HIS A 87 -10.68 -14.85 -2.31
N TYR A 88 -11.31 -13.67 -2.32
CA TYR A 88 -10.65 -12.37 -2.28
C TYR A 88 -9.55 -12.27 -1.20
N ARG A 89 -9.86 -12.70 0.03
CA ARG A 89 -8.89 -12.71 1.14
C ARG A 89 -7.70 -13.64 0.87
N CYS A 90 -7.91 -14.79 0.21
CA CYS A 90 -6.85 -15.69 -0.19
C CYS A 90 -5.96 -15.08 -1.28
N LEU A 91 -6.55 -14.36 -2.24
CA LEU A 91 -5.79 -13.61 -3.23
C LEU A 91 -4.89 -12.57 -2.56
N ILE A 92 -5.45 -11.72 -1.69
CA ILE A 92 -4.65 -10.69 -0.99
C ILE A 92 -3.57 -11.35 -0.14
N TRP A 93 -3.90 -12.40 0.61
CA TRP A 93 -2.92 -13.14 1.40
C TRP A 93 -1.74 -13.64 0.55
N LEU A 94 -2.00 -14.26 -0.61
CA LEU A 94 -0.94 -14.66 -1.55
C LEU A 94 -0.08 -13.48 -2.00
N THR A 95 -0.69 -12.33 -2.31
CA THR A 95 0.06 -11.12 -2.72
C THR A 95 0.96 -10.55 -1.63
N THR A 96 0.65 -10.86 -0.37
CA THR A 96 1.40 -10.43 0.82
C THR A 96 2.44 -11.44 1.30
N GLN A 97 2.54 -12.62 0.69
CA GLN A 97 3.58 -13.57 1.06
C GLN A 97 4.95 -13.12 0.58
N THR A 98 5.95 -13.26 1.43
CA THR A 98 7.32 -12.96 1.06
C THR A 98 8.01 -14.16 0.43
N GLY A 99 8.87 -13.92 -0.57
CA GLY A 99 9.66 -14.97 -1.23
C GLY A 99 8.87 -15.85 -2.20
N SER A 100 7.57 -15.61 -2.39
CA SER A 100 6.76 -16.33 -3.37
C SER A 100 6.88 -15.71 -4.76
N ASP A 101 7.33 -16.50 -5.73
CA ASP A 101 7.33 -16.15 -7.16
C ASP A 101 5.91 -16.15 -7.78
N ALA A 102 4.89 -16.46 -6.99
CA ALA A 102 3.49 -16.55 -7.41
C ALA A 102 2.62 -15.39 -6.87
N LYS A 103 3.21 -14.38 -6.21
CA LYS A 103 2.49 -13.26 -5.58
C LYS A 103 1.66 -12.40 -6.55
N ASP A 104 1.93 -12.52 -7.83
CA ASP A 104 1.35 -11.74 -8.94
C ASP A 104 0.76 -12.61 -10.05
N LYS A 105 0.57 -13.90 -9.75
CA LYS A 105 0.11 -14.92 -10.69
C LYS A 105 -1.11 -15.66 -10.16
N CYS A 106 -1.87 -16.23 -11.07
CA CYS A 106 -2.91 -17.19 -10.72
C CYS A 106 -2.27 -18.43 -10.08
N PHE A 107 -2.74 -18.83 -8.89
CA PHE A 107 -2.23 -20.01 -8.18
C PHE A 107 -2.47 -21.33 -8.94
N VAL A 108 -3.46 -21.38 -9.84
CA VAL A 108 -3.82 -22.60 -10.57
C VAL A 108 -3.05 -22.75 -11.87
N CYS A 109 -2.97 -21.68 -12.68
CA CYS A 109 -2.40 -21.74 -14.04
C CYS A 109 -1.12 -20.91 -14.21
N HIS A 110 -0.65 -20.26 -13.15
CA HIS A 110 0.54 -19.40 -13.13
C HIS A 110 0.54 -18.23 -14.12
N LYS A 111 -0.61 -17.92 -14.74
CA LYS A 111 -0.76 -16.73 -15.58
C LYS A 111 -0.54 -15.48 -14.73
N GLN A 112 0.31 -14.57 -15.20
CA GLN A 112 0.53 -13.25 -14.62
C GLN A 112 -0.76 -12.44 -14.64
N LEU A 113 -1.13 -11.85 -13.50
CA LEU A 113 -2.40 -11.13 -13.32
C LEU A 113 -2.20 -9.62 -13.27
N PHE A 114 -1.16 -9.15 -12.59
CA PHE A 114 -0.86 -7.73 -12.37
C PHE A 114 0.64 -7.53 -12.17
N GLU A 115 1.08 -6.28 -12.13
CA GLU A 115 2.42 -5.91 -11.66
C GLU A 115 2.40 -5.72 -10.14
N TRP A 116 3.35 -6.36 -9.45
CA TRP A 116 3.42 -6.32 -7.99
C TRP A 116 4.24 -5.13 -7.50
N ASP A 117 3.61 -4.29 -6.68
CA ASP A 117 4.25 -3.25 -5.90
C ASP A 117 4.03 -3.47 -4.41
N GLY A 118 5.10 -3.31 -3.63
CA GLY A 118 5.04 -3.42 -2.17
C GLY A 118 3.99 -2.49 -1.56
N ILE A 119 3.92 -1.24 -2.02
CA ILE A 119 2.98 -0.25 -1.47
C ILE A 119 1.51 -0.55 -1.81
N THR A 120 1.24 -1.13 -2.98
CA THR A 120 -0.13 -1.58 -3.34
C THR A 120 -0.54 -2.80 -2.52
N ALA A 121 0.37 -3.75 -2.31
CA ALA A 121 0.14 -4.91 -1.45
C ALA A 121 -0.08 -4.49 0.01
N LEU A 122 0.73 -3.55 0.53
CA LEU A 122 0.57 -2.97 1.86
C LEU A 122 -0.80 -2.29 2.02
N THR A 123 -1.24 -1.54 1.00
CA THR A 123 -2.55 -0.87 1.01
C THR A 123 -3.69 -1.89 1.11
N LEU A 124 -3.64 -2.97 0.32
CA LEU A 124 -4.66 -4.02 0.36
C LEU A 124 -4.62 -4.86 1.62
N ALA A 125 -3.43 -5.18 2.13
CA ALA A 125 -3.26 -5.87 3.40
C ALA A 125 -3.91 -5.08 4.54
N THR A 126 -3.62 -3.77 4.60
CA THR A 126 -4.21 -2.85 5.57
C THR A 126 -5.73 -2.80 5.44
N ARG A 127 -6.25 -2.67 4.21
CA ARG A 127 -7.70 -2.64 3.92
C ARG A 127 -8.43 -3.93 4.33
N THR A 128 -7.74 -5.07 4.26
CA THR A 128 -8.32 -6.39 4.58
C THR A 128 -8.03 -6.86 6.00
N GLY A 129 -7.25 -6.10 6.77
CA GLY A 129 -6.80 -6.49 8.11
C GLY A 129 -5.86 -7.70 8.09
N LEU A 130 -5.22 -8.00 6.95
CA LEU A 130 -4.23 -9.06 6.86
C LEU A 130 -2.88 -8.55 7.38
N GLN A 131 -2.22 -9.36 8.21
CA GLN A 131 -0.86 -9.05 8.64
C GLN A 131 0.11 -9.29 7.48
N LEU A 132 1.05 -8.36 7.33
CA LEU A 132 2.16 -8.55 6.42
C LEU A 132 3.09 -9.63 6.94
N ASP A 133 3.53 -10.50 6.04
CA ASP A 133 4.56 -11.48 6.35
C ASP A 133 5.90 -10.77 6.56
N ASP A 134 6.58 -11.06 7.68
CA ASP A 134 7.95 -10.63 7.95
C ASP A 134 8.85 -11.83 7.72
N HIS A 135 9.51 -11.88 6.56
CA HIS A 135 10.32 -13.03 6.17
C HIS A 135 11.57 -13.19 7.05
N ASN A 136 12.10 -12.07 7.52
CA ASN A 136 13.32 -12.02 8.29
C ASN A 136 12.99 -11.73 9.76
N LYS A 137 12.15 -12.57 10.38
CA LYS A 137 11.80 -12.44 11.82
C LYS A 137 13.07 -12.54 12.67
N GLY A 138 13.65 -11.39 13.00
CA GLY A 138 14.91 -11.29 13.72
C GLY A 138 16.10 -10.76 12.91
N GLY A 139 15.92 -10.37 11.65
CA GLY A 139 17.00 -9.95 10.75
C GLY A 139 17.84 -11.12 10.22
N ASN A 140 18.72 -10.84 9.26
CA ASN A 140 19.60 -11.84 8.67
C ASN A 140 21.04 -11.32 8.63
N PHE A 141 21.97 -12.09 9.19
CA PHE A 141 23.39 -11.79 9.08
C PHE A 141 23.97 -12.51 7.85
N HIS A 142 24.47 -11.75 6.88
CA HIS A 142 25.13 -12.33 5.71
C HIS A 142 26.60 -12.65 6.05
N PRO A 143 27.00 -13.93 6.17
CA PRO A 143 28.35 -14.29 6.62
C PRO A 143 29.46 -13.81 5.66
N ASN A 144 29.16 -13.74 4.37
CA ASN A 144 30.13 -13.35 3.34
C ASN A 144 30.40 -11.85 3.31
N THR A 145 29.39 -11.01 3.54
CA THR A 145 29.53 -9.55 3.53
C THR A 145 29.72 -8.97 4.92
N ARG A 146 29.46 -9.77 5.97
CA ARG A 146 29.36 -9.34 7.37
C ARG A 146 28.36 -8.20 7.59
N ILE A 147 27.35 -8.10 6.72
CA ILE A 147 26.29 -7.10 6.79
C ILE A 147 25.08 -7.72 7.48
N TRP A 148 24.54 -7.00 8.46
CA TRP A 148 23.26 -7.29 9.08
C TRP A 148 22.12 -6.65 8.27
N THR A 149 21.18 -7.45 7.82
CA THR A 149 19.95 -7.01 7.16
C THR A 149 18.82 -7.00 8.20
N PRO A 150 18.16 -5.86 8.46
CA PRO A 150 17.03 -5.80 9.40
C PRO A 150 15.83 -6.62 8.91
N SER A 151 14.85 -6.84 9.80
CA SER A 151 13.58 -7.45 9.40
C SER A 151 12.78 -6.53 8.47
N ASP A 152 11.83 -7.09 7.72
CA ASP A 152 11.00 -6.29 6.79
C ASP A 152 10.20 -5.24 7.56
N LYS A 153 9.75 -5.59 8.77
CA LYS A 153 9.06 -4.69 9.69
C LYS A 153 9.96 -3.55 10.15
N VAL A 154 11.18 -3.86 10.60
CA VAL A 154 12.14 -2.84 11.08
C VAL A 154 12.54 -1.90 9.95
N GLU A 155 12.74 -2.41 8.74
CA GLU A 155 13.05 -1.57 7.58
C GLU A 155 11.89 -0.63 7.24
N TYR A 156 10.65 -1.15 7.22
CA TYR A 156 9.44 -0.35 7.04
C TYR A 156 9.29 0.75 8.10
N GLU A 157 9.45 0.40 9.38
CA GLU A 157 9.34 1.35 10.50
C GLU A 157 10.43 2.42 10.43
N SER A 158 11.66 2.03 10.11
CA SER A 158 12.80 2.94 9.95
C SER A 158 12.55 3.96 8.83
N GLU A 159 12.04 3.52 7.68
CA GLU A 159 11.74 4.43 6.56
C GLU A 159 10.52 5.31 6.84
N CYS A 160 9.52 4.79 7.54
CA CYS A 160 8.43 5.60 8.06
C CYS A 160 8.94 6.70 9.00
N GLY A 161 9.91 6.39 9.87
CA GLY A 161 10.58 7.36 10.73
C GLY A 161 11.36 8.41 9.94
N LEU A 162 12.13 7.98 8.93
CA LEU A 162 12.85 8.89 8.04
C LEU A 162 11.91 9.89 7.37
N ILE A 163 10.75 9.45 6.84
CA ILE A 163 9.76 10.35 6.22
C ILE A 163 9.32 11.41 7.22
N VAL A 164 9.03 11.04 8.47
CA VAL A 164 8.63 11.99 9.53
C VAL A 164 9.75 12.98 9.84
N SER A 165 11.00 12.52 9.96
CA SER A 165 12.14 13.40 10.18
C SER A 165 12.35 14.40 9.02
N LEU A 166 12.17 13.96 7.78
CA LEU A 166 12.26 14.86 6.61
C LEU A 166 11.13 15.89 6.62
N ILE A 167 9.90 15.49 6.99
CA ILE A 167 8.78 16.42 7.15
C ILE A 167 9.11 17.49 8.17
N GLU A 168 9.64 17.10 9.33
CA GLU A 168 10.03 18.03 10.40
C GLU A 168 11.08 19.04 9.92
N VAL A 169 12.16 18.55 9.31
CA VAL A 169 13.24 19.39 8.77
C VAL A 169 12.71 20.40 7.74
N HIS A 170 11.91 19.94 6.77
CA HIS A 170 11.42 20.81 5.70
C HIS A 170 10.33 21.76 6.18
N PHE A 171 9.49 21.36 7.14
CA PHE A 171 8.52 22.24 7.76
C PHE A 171 9.19 23.41 8.49
N PHE A 172 10.17 23.13 9.37
CA PHE A 172 10.90 24.18 10.07
C PHE A 172 11.75 25.04 9.13
N ALA A 173 12.28 24.47 8.03
CA ALA A 173 12.93 25.26 7.00
C ALA A 173 11.95 26.27 6.36
N GLN A 174 10.71 25.86 6.03
CA GLN A 174 9.71 26.75 5.46
C GLN A 174 9.26 27.86 6.42
N LEU A 175 9.24 27.62 7.73
CA LEU A 175 8.93 28.66 8.72
C LEU A 175 9.94 29.82 8.73
N ASN A 176 11.17 29.59 8.27
CA ASN A 176 12.21 30.61 8.20
C ASN A 176 12.28 31.33 6.84
N LEU A 177 11.40 30.97 5.89
CA LEU A 177 11.35 31.58 4.56
C LEU A 177 10.21 32.60 4.48
N PRO A 178 10.30 33.60 3.58
CA PRO A 178 9.18 34.48 3.29
C PRO A 178 7.96 33.69 2.83
N SER A 179 6.82 33.94 3.46
CA SER A 179 5.55 33.30 3.08
C SER A 179 5.04 33.83 1.74
N CYS A 180 4.48 32.92 0.92
CA CYS A 180 3.74 33.26 -0.29
C CYS A 180 2.24 33.53 -0.03
N PHE A 181 1.77 33.35 1.21
CA PHE A 181 0.37 33.50 1.62
C PHE A 181 0.13 34.81 2.36
N ALA A 182 -1.10 35.31 2.30
CA ALA A 182 -1.46 36.60 2.88
C ALA A 182 -1.48 36.58 4.42
N ASP A 183 -1.74 35.41 5.01
CA ASP A 183 -1.76 35.18 6.45
C ASP A 183 -0.38 34.89 7.06
N GLY A 184 0.69 34.91 6.24
CA GLY A 184 2.06 34.64 6.66
C GLY A 184 2.35 33.16 6.97
N SER A 185 1.44 32.23 6.66
CA SER A 185 1.64 30.80 6.91
C SER A 185 2.74 30.17 6.04
N PRO A 186 3.39 29.08 6.47
CA PRO A 186 4.43 28.42 5.68
C PRO A 186 3.87 27.75 4.41
N ASP A 187 4.72 27.66 3.38
CA ASP A 187 4.41 26.90 2.16
C ASP A 187 4.49 25.39 2.38
N LEU A 188 3.40 24.82 2.88
CA LEU A 188 3.29 23.39 3.16
C LEU A 188 3.35 22.52 1.88
N VAL A 189 2.89 23.05 0.74
CA VAL A 189 2.99 22.34 -0.54
C VAL A 189 4.45 22.20 -0.94
N ARG A 190 5.24 23.27 -0.77
CA ARG A 190 6.68 23.22 -1.01
C ARG A 190 7.42 22.33 -0.02
N ALA A 191 7.07 22.36 1.26
CA ALA A 191 7.64 21.42 2.25
C ALA A 191 7.37 19.96 1.84
N TYR A 192 6.14 19.64 1.41
CA TYR A 192 5.80 18.31 0.89
C TYR A 192 6.64 17.91 -0.33
N GLN A 193 6.78 18.81 -1.31
CA GLN A 193 7.60 18.56 -2.51
C GLN A 193 9.07 18.33 -2.15
N ASN A 194 9.63 19.14 -1.26
CA ASN A 194 11.01 18.97 -0.81
C ASN A 194 11.25 17.60 -0.14
N VAL A 195 10.28 17.08 0.61
CA VAL A 195 10.36 15.73 1.20
C VAL A 195 10.42 14.67 0.10
N LEU A 196 9.58 14.77 -0.92
CA LEU A 196 9.60 13.83 -2.06
C LEU A 196 10.91 13.90 -2.84
N ASP A 197 11.39 15.10 -3.14
CA ASP A 197 12.65 15.30 -3.86
C ASP A 197 13.84 14.74 -3.07
N GLU A 198 13.84 14.91 -1.75
CA GLU A 198 14.89 14.36 -0.89
C GLU A 198 14.83 12.84 -0.81
N LEU A 199 13.64 12.24 -0.73
CA LEU A 199 13.48 10.79 -0.80
C LEU A 199 13.98 10.23 -2.14
N ASP A 200 13.68 10.87 -3.27
CA ASP A 200 14.20 10.45 -4.58
C ASP A 200 15.73 10.58 -4.66
N ARG A 201 16.29 11.69 -4.16
CA ARG A 201 17.74 11.91 -4.10
C ARG A 201 18.43 10.82 -3.27
N MET A 202 17.80 10.40 -2.17
CA MET A 202 18.28 9.32 -1.31
C MET A 202 18.01 7.91 -1.89
N LYS A 203 17.29 7.82 -3.02
CA LYS A 203 16.83 6.57 -3.64
C LYS A 203 16.05 5.71 -2.64
N LYS A 204 15.07 6.33 -2.01
CA LYS A 204 14.12 5.76 -1.05
C LYS A 204 12.71 5.74 -1.65
N PRO A 205 11.82 4.83 -1.21
CA PRO A 205 12.02 3.80 -0.19
C PRO A 205 12.81 2.57 -0.66
N LYS A 206 13.57 1.93 0.25
CA LYS A 206 14.18 0.60 0.08
C LYS A 206 13.35 -0.49 0.75
N ALA A 207 12.55 -0.14 1.76
CA ALA A 207 11.68 -1.07 2.48
C ALA A 207 10.76 -1.78 1.49
N LYS A 208 10.80 -3.11 1.50
CA LYS A 208 10.05 -3.97 0.58
C LYS A 208 8.58 -3.53 0.43
N TRP A 209 7.91 -3.22 1.55
CA TRP A 209 6.49 -2.85 1.59
C TRP A 209 6.18 -1.42 1.14
N LEU A 210 7.18 -0.58 0.97
CA LEU A 210 7.03 0.78 0.45
C LEU A 210 7.52 0.92 -0.99
N ARG A 211 8.27 -0.07 -1.48
CA ARG A 211 8.77 -0.09 -2.86
C ARG A 211 7.65 -0.13 -3.88
N TRP A 212 7.92 0.49 -5.02
CA TRP A 212 7.06 0.55 -6.18
C TRP A 212 7.88 0.51 -7.47
N THR A 213 7.24 0.10 -8.56
CA THR A 213 7.69 0.20 -9.95
C THR A 213 6.60 0.78 -10.86
N THR A 214 5.32 0.76 -10.44
CA THR A 214 4.21 1.33 -11.21
C THR A 214 3.96 2.80 -10.91
N HIS A 215 3.24 3.48 -11.82
CA HIS A 215 2.76 4.84 -11.60
C HIS A 215 1.77 4.93 -10.43
N THR A 216 0.88 3.94 -10.27
CA THR A 216 -0.01 3.86 -9.10
C THR A 216 0.80 3.80 -7.81
N GLY A 217 1.87 3.00 -7.77
CA GLY A 217 2.75 2.90 -6.61
C GLY A 217 3.44 4.23 -6.26
N TRP A 218 3.89 4.98 -7.27
CA TRP A 218 4.43 6.33 -7.06
C TRP A 218 3.39 7.29 -6.45
N LEU A 219 2.15 7.31 -6.97
CA LEU A 219 1.07 8.13 -6.42
C LEU A 219 0.75 7.77 -4.95
N LEU A 220 0.70 6.46 -4.64
CA LEU A 220 0.49 5.98 -3.28
C LEU A 220 1.62 6.38 -2.34
N GLN A 221 2.87 6.41 -2.81
CA GLN A 221 4.01 6.87 -2.01
C GLN A 221 3.86 8.35 -1.68
N GLY A 222 3.44 9.16 -2.66
CA GLY A 222 3.08 10.55 -2.44
C GLY A 222 1.98 10.71 -1.39
N MET A 223 0.96 9.85 -1.44
CA MET A 223 -0.16 9.87 -0.49
C MET A 223 0.28 9.46 0.92
N LEU A 224 1.18 8.49 1.05
CA LEU A 224 1.76 8.10 2.34
C LEU A 224 2.50 9.27 3.01
N VAL A 225 3.33 9.99 2.25
CA VAL A 225 4.02 11.19 2.75
C VAL A 225 3.01 12.25 3.18
N ALA A 226 1.98 12.50 2.37
CA ALA A 226 0.95 13.47 2.70
C ALA A 226 0.19 13.11 3.98
N ILE A 227 -0.20 11.84 4.16
CA ILE A 227 -0.86 11.35 5.38
C ILE A 227 0.03 11.55 6.61
N LYS A 228 1.33 11.22 6.51
CA LYS A 228 2.29 11.42 7.61
C LYS A 228 2.48 12.90 7.94
N MET A 229 2.60 13.75 6.92
CA MET A 229 2.74 15.18 7.09
C MET A 229 1.50 15.81 7.73
N ARG A 230 0.33 15.44 7.23
CA ARG A 230 -0.97 15.84 7.81
C ARG A 230 -1.05 15.47 9.28
N ARG A 231 -0.67 14.23 9.64
CA ARG A 231 -0.65 13.77 11.04
C ARG A 231 0.31 14.60 11.90
N PHE A 232 1.55 14.78 11.45
CA PHE A 232 2.55 15.60 12.13
C PHE A 232 2.02 17.02 12.41
N LEU A 233 1.45 17.67 11.39
CA LEU A 233 0.91 19.02 11.49
C LEU A 233 -0.28 19.11 12.45
N VAL A 234 -1.20 18.15 12.42
CA VAL A 234 -2.39 18.16 13.29
C VAL A 234 -2.03 17.85 14.74
N GLU A 235 -1.12 16.92 14.99
CA GLU A 235 -0.75 16.50 16.34
C GLU A 235 0.19 17.49 17.04
N ALA A 236 1.12 18.13 16.31
CA ALA A 236 2.14 19.00 16.89
C ALA A 236 1.92 20.50 16.63
N HIS A 237 1.14 20.87 15.61
CA HIS A 237 1.05 22.26 15.12
C HIS A 237 -0.39 22.67 14.79
N GLU A 238 -1.35 22.35 15.67
CA GLU A 238 -2.80 22.49 15.43
C GLU A 238 -3.22 23.87 14.85
N GLY A 239 -2.55 24.96 15.24
CA GLY A 239 -2.82 26.31 14.73
C GLY A 239 -2.69 26.45 13.20
N ILE A 240 -1.96 25.54 12.54
CA ILE A 240 -1.81 25.55 11.08
C ILE A 240 -3.13 25.28 10.35
N ARG A 241 -4.11 24.59 10.95
CA ARG A 241 -5.34 24.14 10.28
C ARG A 241 -6.23 25.27 9.76
N GLN A 242 -6.06 26.47 10.29
CA GLN A 242 -6.85 27.66 9.91
C GLN A 242 -6.14 28.52 8.86
N THR A 243 -4.99 28.09 8.37
CA THR A 243 -4.14 28.88 7.46
C THR A 243 -4.43 28.64 5.99
N GLU A 244 -4.00 29.57 5.14
CA GLU A 244 -3.94 29.43 3.68
C GLU A 244 -3.01 28.29 3.25
N GLY A 245 -1.83 28.16 3.88
CA GLY A 245 -0.90 27.06 3.61
C GLY A 245 -1.50 25.68 3.86
N TRP A 246 -2.30 25.53 4.91
CA TRP A 246 -3.04 24.29 5.17
C TRP A 246 -4.12 24.00 4.13
N ARG A 247 -4.90 25.01 3.72
CA ARG A 247 -5.90 24.84 2.66
C ARG A 247 -5.26 24.40 1.35
N ALA A 248 -4.17 25.05 0.94
CA ALA A 248 -3.44 24.68 -0.28
C ALA A 248 -2.90 23.24 -0.21
N PHE A 249 -2.41 22.82 0.96
CA PHE A 249 -1.96 21.44 1.18
C PHE A 249 -3.09 20.41 1.07
N GLU A 250 -4.24 20.63 1.74
CA GLU A 250 -5.39 19.70 1.66
C GLU A 250 -6.01 19.67 0.24
N GLU A 251 -5.97 20.79 -0.49
CA GLU A 251 -6.35 20.80 -1.92
C GLU A 251 -5.41 19.91 -2.74
N GLY A 252 -4.10 20.01 -2.52
CA GLY A 252 -3.10 19.13 -3.13
C GLY A 252 -3.35 17.64 -2.83
N ILE A 253 -3.71 17.31 -1.59
CA ILE A 253 -4.11 15.94 -1.21
C ILE A 253 -5.33 15.47 -2.01
N SER A 254 -6.33 16.34 -2.16
CA SER A 254 -7.56 16.02 -2.90
C SER A 254 -7.28 15.77 -4.38
N VAL A 255 -6.38 16.55 -4.99
CA VAL A 255 -5.91 16.32 -6.36
C VAL A 255 -5.18 14.99 -6.48
N LEU A 256 -4.27 14.68 -5.54
CA LEU A 256 -3.54 13.42 -5.54
C LEU A 256 -4.47 12.21 -5.40
N GLN A 257 -5.48 12.30 -4.53
CA GLN A 257 -6.50 11.27 -4.38
C GLN A 257 -7.27 11.04 -5.69
N LYS A 258 -7.64 12.12 -6.38
CA LYS A 258 -8.29 12.04 -7.69
C LYS A 258 -7.39 11.35 -8.72
N SER A 259 -6.10 11.68 -8.78
CA SER A 259 -5.14 11.03 -9.68
C SER A 259 -4.99 9.53 -9.39
N ILE A 260 -4.98 9.12 -8.11
CA ILE A 260 -4.97 7.69 -7.74
C ILE A 260 -6.22 6.99 -8.27
N LEU A 261 -7.40 7.59 -8.07
CA LEU A 261 -8.66 7.02 -8.55
C LEU A 261 -8.70 6.93 -10.08
N GLU A 262 -8.25 7.96 -10.79
CA GLU A 262 -8.17 7.95 -12.26
C GLU A 262 -7.26 6.84 -12.78
N GLU A 263 -6.10 6.62 -12.15
CA GLU A 263 -5.17 5.56 -12.57
C GLU A 263 -5.72 4.15 -12.24
N VAL A 264 -6.37 3.98 -11.09
CA VAL A 264 -7.02 2.72 -10.70
C VAL A 264 -8.18 2.36 -11.64
N HIS A 265 -8.91 3.35 -12.15
CA HIS A 265 -10.09 3.13 -13.00
C HIS A 265 -9.82 3.33 -14.50
N LYS A 266 -8.55 3.45 -14.88
CA LYS A 266 -8.16 3.59 -16.27
C LYS A 266 -8.57 2.32 -17.05
N PRO A 267 -9.20 2.45 -18.23
CA PRO A 267 -9.54 1.30 -19.07
C PRO A 267 -8.31 0.57 -19.62
#